data_AF-M0LE60-F1
#
_entry.id   AF-M0LE60-F1
#
_cell.length_a   1.000
_cell.length_b   1.000
_cell.length_c   1.000
_cell.angle_alpha   90.00
_cell.angle_beta   90.00
_cell.angle_gamma   90.00
#
_symmetry.space_group_name_H-M   'P 1'
#
loop_
_entity.id
_entity.type
_entity.pdbx_description
1 polymer ?
#
loop_
_entity_poly.entity_id
_entity_poly.type
_entity_poly.pdbx_seq_one_letter_code
_entity_poly.pdbx_strand_id
1 'polypeptide(L)'
;MTEQPPSPPSPGLQSPTAIESDDADASSAGPIVVTTTQLATTLQEWLGNPPDEDLLETLLLELDRRDFLECVGVTRDGDYRWNVTGTPERVGDAIAEAVVSALRSE
;
A
#
# COMPACT_ATOMS: atom_id res chain seq x y z
N MET A 1 -26.39 33.35 47.83
CA MET A 1 -26.09 32.00 47.31
C MET A 1 -26.87 31.84 46.04
N THR A 2 -26.17 31.82 44.91
CA THR A 2 -26.76 31.65 43.58
C THR A 2 -25.76 30.80 42.81
N GLU A 3 -26.10 29.53 42.63
CA GLU A 3 -25.29 28.53 41.94
C GLU A 3 -25.43 28.73 40.43
N GLN A 4 -24.31 28.91 39.73
CA GLN A 4 -24.26 29.00 38.28
C GLN A 4 -24.19 27.58 37.67
N PRO A 5 -24.97 27.25 36.63
CA PRO A 5 -24.90 25.92 36.01
C PRO A 5 -23.66 25.78 35.11
N PRO A 6 -23.13 24.54 34.93
CA PRO A 6 -21.97 24.32 34.09
C PRO A 6 -22.30 24.48 32.60
N SER A 7 -21.35 25.04 31.85
CA SER A 7 -21.45 25.21 30.40
C SER A 7 -21.24 23.88 29.64
N PRO A 8 -21.88 23.69 28.47
CA PRO A 8 -21.73 22.48 27.66
C PRO A 8 -20.35 22.40 26.97
N PRO A 9 -19.87 21.20 26.63
CA PRO A 9 -18.60 21.02 25.94
C PRO A 9 -18.68 21.53 24.49
N SER A 10 -17.66 22.27 24.07
CA SER A 10 -17.50 22.74 22.69
C SER A 10 -17.21 21.57 21.75
N PRO A 11 -17.80 21.52 20.54
CA PRO A 11 -17.43 20.52 19.54
C PRO A 11 -16.00 20.79 19.08
N GLY A 12 -15.12 19.82 19.28
CA GLY A 12 -13.75 19.87 18.78
C GLY A 12 -13.77 20.00 17.26
N LEU A 13 -13.19 21.11 16.78
CA LEU A 13 -12.89 21.32 15.37
C LEU A 13 -11.98 20.17 14.92
N GLN A 14 -12.52 19.26 14.10
CA GLN A 14 -11.71 18.31 13.36
C GLN A 14 -10.91 19.11 12.34
N SER A 15 -9.64 19.36 12.66
CA SER A 15 -8.66 19.88 11.71
C SER A 15 -8.52 18.91 10.52
N PRO A 16 -8.29 19.43 9.31
CA PRO A 16 -8.37 18.66 8.08
C PRO A 16 -7.31 17.56 8.05
N THR A 17 -7.72 16.39 7.57
CA THR A 17 -6.84 15.26 7.21
C THR A 17 -5.63 15.78 6.46
N ALA A 18 -4.46 15.71 7.11
CA ALA A 18 -3.19 15.93 6.46
C ALA A 18 -3.04 14.85 5.38
N ILE A 19 -2.87 15.29 4.14
CA ILE A 19 -2.30 14.46 3.09
C ILE A 19 -0.84 14.25 3.51
N GLU A 20 -0.52 13.09 4.07
CA GLU A 20 0.87 12.68 4.29
C GLU A 20 1.52 12.47 2.92
N SER A 21 2.09 13.53 2.37
CA SER A 21 3.20 13.45 1.43
C SER A 21 4.47 13.32 2.27
N ASP A 22 4.84 12.10 2.62
CA ASP A 22 6.07 11.82 3.36
C ASP A 22 7.22 11.62 2.38
N ASP A 23 7.84 12.74 2.01
CA ASP A 23 9.18 12.80 1.44
C ASP A 23 10.14 13.08 2.61
N ALA A 24 10.44 12.07 3.44
CA ALA A 24 11.51 12.11 4.44
C ALA A 24 11.88 10.71 4.99
N ASP A 25 13.16 10.38 4.87
CA ASP A 25 13.90 9.43 5.71
C ASP A 25 13.66 7.92 5.49
N ALA A 26 14.43 7.36 4.54
CA ALA A 26 14.47 5.94 4.17
C ALA A 26 15.02 4.97 5.25
N SER A 27 14.89 5.29 6.55
CA SER A 27 15.34 4.40 7.65
C SER A 27 14.45 4.34 8.88
N SER A 28 13.27 4.98 8.90
CA SER A 28 12.28 4.79 9.97
C SER A 28 10.82 4.85 9.52
N ALA A 29 10.56 4.75 8.22
CA ALA A 29 9.20 4.59 7.72
C ALA A 29 8.63 3.25 8.20
N GLY A 30 7.45 3.30 8.82
CA GLY A 30 6.69 2.10 9.18
C GLY A 30 6.36 1.24 7.93
N PRO A 31 5.75 0.06 8.12
CA PRO A 31 5.43 -0.80 6.98
C PRO A 31 4.52 -0.06 6.00
N ILE A 32 4.90 -0.04 4.72
CA ILE A 32 4.09 0.51 3.65
C ILE A 32 3.02 -0.53 3.32
N VAL A 33 1.77 -0.23 3.65
CA VAL A 33 0.64 -1.14 3.45
C VAL A 33 -0.38 -0.50 2.52
N VAL A 34 -0.73 -1.21 1.46
CA VAL A 34 -1.71 -0.79 0.45
C VAL A 34 -2.82 -1.82 0.31
N THR A 35 -3.98 -1.42 -0.20
CA THR A 35 -5.07 -2.36 -0.47
C THR A 35 -5.08 -2.85 -1.92
N THR A 36 -5.80 -3.93 -2.22
CA THR A 36 -5.99 -4.39 -3.61
C THR A 36 -6.62 -3.29 -4.47
N THR A 37 -7.61 -2.57 -3.94
CA THR A 37 -8.24 -1.44 -4.65
C THR A 37 -7.24 -0.31 -4.97
N GLN A 38 -6.36 0.02 -4.03
CA GLN A 38 -5.32 1.03 -4.25
C GLN A 38 -4.34 0.58 -5.32
N LEU A 39 -3.88 -0.67 -5.27
CA LEU A 39 -3.01 -1.26 -6.30
C LEU A 39 -3.67 -1.28 -7.68
N ALA A 40 -4.94 -1.68 -7.76
CA ALA A 40 -5.70 -1.68 -9.01
C ALA A 40 -5.80 -0.27 -9.62
N THR A 41 -6.04 0.73 -8.76
CA THR A 41 -6.14 2.13 -9.17
C THR A 41 -4.81 2.65 -9.69
N THR A 42 -3.71 2.41 -8.97
CA THR A 42 -2.37 2.82 -9.42
C THR A 42 -1.97 2.14 -10.73
N LEU A 43 -2.27 0.84 -10.87
CA LEU A 43 -2.03 0.12 -12.13
C LEU A 43 -2.87 0.70 -13.28
N GLN A 44 -4.13 1.05 -13.03
CA GLN A 44 -4.98 1.70 -14.01
C GLN A 44 -4.41 3.05 -14.45
N GLU A 45 -3.90 3.85 -13.52
CA GLU A 45 -3.27 5.15 -13.83
C GLU A 45 -2.04 4.98 -14.72
N TRP A 46 -1.25 3.92 -14.52
CA TRP A 46 -0.05 3.66 -15.32
C TRP A 46 -0.35 3.00 -16.68
N LEU A 47 -1.31 2.08 -16.73
CA LEU A 47 -1.65 1.31 -17.93
C LEU A 47 -2.71 2.01 -18.81
N GLY A 48 -3.41 3.01 -18.26
CA GLY A 48 -4.52 3.72 -18.91
C GLY A 48 -5.84 2.93 -18.96
N ASN A 49 -5.85 1.68 -18.48
CA ASN A 49 -7.04 0.82 -18.41
C ASN A 49 -7.02 0.04 -17.09
N PRO A 50 -8.18 -0.26 -16.50
CA PRO A 50 -8.24 -1.08 -15.29
C PRO A 50 -7.69 -2.48 -15.59
N PRO A 51 -6.88 -3.07 -14.69
CA PRO A 51 -6.49 -4.46 -14.82
C PRO A 51 -7.72 -5.36 -14.73
N ASP A 52 -7.69 -6.46 -15.48
CA ASP A 52 -8.65 -7.55 -15.31
C ASP A 52 -8.57 -8.11 -13.88
N GLU A 53 -9.72 -8.34 -13.24
CA GLU A 53 -9.80 -8.70 -11.82
C GLU A 53 -9.15 -10.07 -11.54
N ASP A 54 -9.44 -11.07 -12.38
CA ASP A 54 -8.87 -12.42 -12.26
C ASP A 54 -7.35 -12.38 -12.47
N LEU A 55 -6.89 -11.57 -13.43
CA LEU A 55 -5.46 -11.36 -13.67
C LEU A 55 -4.79 -10.67 -12.49
N LEU A 56 -5.40 -9.62 -11.93
CA LEU A 56 -4.85 -8.89 -10.79
C LEU A 56 -4.76 -9.81 -9.56
N GLU A 57 -5.80 -10.56 -9.26
CA GLU A 57 -5.79 -11.53 -8.16
C GLU A 57 -4.68 -12.56 -8.35
N THR A 58 -4.60 -13.15 -9.55
CA THR A 58 -3.56 -14.13 -9.88
C THR A 58 -2.16 -13.54 -9.70
N LEU A 59 -1.94 -12.30 -10.16
CA LEU A 59 -0.67 -11.62 -10.02
C LEU A 59 -0.30 -11.38 -8.55
N LEU A 60 -1.22 -10.86 -7.74
CA LEU A 60 -0.96 -10.57 -6.33
C LEU A 60 -0.66 -11.86 -5.54
N LEU A 61 -1.39 -12.94 -5.80
CA LEU A 61 -1.13 -14.24 -5.20
C LEU A 61 0.21 -14.84 -5.62
N GLU A 62 0.62 -14.69 -6.88
CA GLU A 62 1.94 -15.16 -7.33
C GLU A 62 3.09 -14.34 -6.73
N LEU A 63 2.91 -13.04 -6.56
CA LEU A 63 3.89 -12.18 -5.89
C LEU A 63 4.02 -12.53 -4.40
N ASP A 64 2.91 -12.82 -3.73
CA ASP A 64 2.90 -13.29 -2.33
C ASP A 64 3.61 -14.65 -2.17
N ARG A 65 3.30 -15.62 -3.05
CA ARG A 65 3.95 -16.95 -3.06
C ARG A 65 5.45 -16.92 -3.30
N ARG A 66 5.97 -15.84 -3.91
CA ARG A 66 7.38 -15.65 -4.21
C ARG A 66 8.06 -14.68 -3.24
N ASP A 67 7.40 -14.34 -2.13
CA ASP A 67 7.89 -13.42 -1.11
C ASP A 67 8.19 -12.00 -1.65
N PHE A 68 7.53 -11.56 -2.73
CA PHE A 68 7.62 -10.17 -3.21
C PHE A 68 6.65 -9.24 -2.49
N LEU A 69 5.49 -9.75 -2.11
CA LEU A 69 4.45 -9.08 -1.34
C LEU A 69 4.08 -9.95 -0.15
N GLU A 70 3.41 -9.37 0.85
CA GLU A 70 2.85 -10.13 1.96
C GLU A 70 1.41 -9.68 2.22
N CYS A 71 0.46 -10.62 2.19
CA CYS A 71 -0.91 -10.36 2.64
C CYS A 71 -0.96 -10.26 4.17
N VAL A 72 -1.11 -9.04 4.70
CA VAL A 72 -1.14 -8.79 6.15
C VAL A 72 -2.55 -8.83 6.75
N GLY A 73 -3.58 -8.99 5.92
CA GLY A 73 -4.96 -9.19 6.36
C GLY A 73 -6.00 -8.61 5.42
N VAL A 74 -7.22 -8.47 5.93
CA VAL A 74 -8.38 -7.97 5.18
C VAL A 74 -8.98 -6.79 5.94
N THR A 75 -9.37 -5.74 5.22
CA THR A 75 -10.10 -4.59 5.76
C THR A 75 -11.52 -5.00 6.18
N ARG A 76 -12.22 -4.11 6.90
CA ARG A 76 -13.62 -4.34 7.29
C ARG A 76 -14.55 -4.52 6.07
N ASP A 77 -14.22 -3.86 4.97
CA ASP A 77 -15.02 -3.86 3.75
C ASP A 77 -14.67 -5.01 2.79
N GLY A 78 -13.76 -5.91 3.21
CA GLY A 78 -13.39 -7.11 2.44
C GLY A 78 -12.18 -6.94 1.51
N ASP A 79 -11.55 -5.76 1.47
CA ASP A 79 -10.37 -5.51 0.64
C ASP A 79 -9.09 -6.07 1.30
N TYR A 80 -8.25 -6.77 0.54
CA TYR A 80 -6.99 -7.32 1.05
C TYR A 80 -5.95 -6.21 1.28
N ARG A 81 -5.10 -6.39 2.29
CA ARG A 81 -4.01 -5.48 2.63
C ARG A 81 -2.67 -6.16 2.35
N TRP A 82 -1.84 -5.48 1.58
CA TRP A 82 -0.54 -5.94 1.12
C TRP A 82 0.55 -5.08 1.71
N ASN A 83 1.48 -5.69 2.42
CA ASN A 83 2.72 -5.06 2.82
C ASN A 83 3.67 -5.05 1.61
N VAL A 84 3.99 -3.86 1.13
CA VAL A 84 4.89 -3.62 -0.03
C VAL A 84 6.28 -3.15 0.42
N THR A 85 6.58 -3.27 1.71
CA THR A 85 7.87 -2.85 2.27
C THR A 85 8.98 -3.73 1.74
N GLY A 86 9.98 -3.12 1.09
CA GLY A 86 11.09 -3.85 0.48
C GLY A 86 10.72 -4.54 -0.85
N THR A 87 9.47 -4.43 -1.31
CA THR A 87 9.05 -4.99 -2.60
C THR A 87 9.83 -4.39 -3.78
N PRO A 88 10.07 -3.06 -3.85
CA PRO A 88 10.85 -2.48 -4.96
C PRO A 88 12.25 -3.09 -5.08
N GLU A 89 12.93 -3.28 -3.95
CA GLU A 89 14.27 -3.88 -3.90
C GLU A 89 14.24 -5.33 -4.34
N ARG A 90 13.32 -6.15 -3.80
CA ARG A 90 13.20 -7.57 -4.18
C ARG A 90 12.88 -7.74 -5.66
N VAL A 91 11.94 -6.95 -6.18
CA VAL A 91 11.59 -6.97 -7.62
C VAL A 91 12.78 -6.54 -8.46
N GLY A 92 13.51 -5.49 -8.04
CA GLY A 92 14.73 -5.04 -8.70
C GLY A 92 15.79 -6.13 -8.78
N ASP A 93 16.06 -6.82 -7.67
CA ASP A 93 17.01 -7.93 -7.61
C ASP A 93 16.60 -9.09 -8.54
N ALA A 94 15.32 -9.46 -8.54
CA ALA A 94 14.81 -10.53 -9.40
C ALA A 94 14.93 -10.18 -10.89
N ILE A 95 14.65 -8.93 -11.27
CA ILE A 95 14.83 -8.45 -12.64
C ILE A 95 16.32 -8.46 -13.02
N ALA A 96 17.19 -7.98 -12.14
CA ALA A 96 18.64 -7.95 -12.38
C ALA A 96 19.20 -9.37 -12.57
N GLU A 97 18.77 -10.33 -11.75
CA GLU A 97 19.15 -11.74 -11.88
C GLU A 97 18.67 -12.34 -13.21
N ALA A 98 17.43 -12.07 -13.60
CA ALA A 98 16.88 -12.54 -14.88
C ALA A 98 17.66 -11.99 -16.07
N VAL A 99 18.00 -10.69 -16.06
CA VAL A 99 18.79 -10.05 -17.12
C VAL A 99 20.20 -10.61 -17.19
N VAL A 100 20.89 -10.75 -16.05
CA VAL A 100 22.25 -11.34 -16.01
C VAL A 100 22.22 -12.79 -16.51
N SER A 101 21.20 -13.55 -16.15
CA SER A 101 21.03 -14.94 -16.61
C SER A 101 20.81 -15.01 -18.12
N ALA A 102 20.00 -14.09 -18.68
CA ALA A 102 19.78 -14.00 -20.12
C ALA A 102 21.09 -13.66 -20.87
N LEU A 103 21.85 -12.68 -20.40
CA LEU A 103 23.12 -12.27 -21.02
C LEU A 103 24.23 -13.33 -20.93
N ARG A 104 24.19 -14.22 -19.93
CA ARG A 104 25.13 -15.35 -19.80
C ARG A 104 24.72 -16.58 -20.61
N SER A 105 23.47 -16.61 -21.09
CA SER A 105 22.94 -17.71 -21.89
C SER A 105 23.20 -17.52 -23.40
N GLU A 106 23.88 -16.43 -23.78
CA GLU A 106 24.36 -16.14 -25.14
C GLU A 106 25.81 -16.61 -25.37
#